data_AF-A0A8H5KHN7-F1
#
_entry.id   AF-A0A8H5KHN7-F1
#
_cell.length_a   1.000
_cell.length_b   1.000
_cell.length_c   1.000
_cell.angle_alpha   90.00
_cell.angle_beta   90.00
_cell.angle_gamma   90.00
#
_symmetry.space_group_name_H-M   'P 1'
#
loop_
_entity.id
_entity.type
_entity.pdbx_description
1 polymer ?
#
loop_
_entity_poly.entity_id
_entity_poly.type
_entity_poly.pdbx_seq_one_letter_code
_entity_poly.pdbx_strand_id
1 'polypeptide(L)'
;GKSPDSDTKGHRTVWGPLRPKDDDDWFEPGNDPVAPTSYEKDHYKWGVGEEADYIALNPIFNPDGTTWGLKEDITGYNRSEGLPPRRANIITTSRMSRRLLTTMHKMTAFKKQFAFPEMWPATVALQHGYKAVAVPHPVYVDRNWPTAYMAQVYNNGRDGASGGSRTSIFGDREHNMHGLSWFYNSGFAPNMYRRWLGLRVNNDGGEEFEGTEDKSKKGKGVGNMRGGEGRMCLPPMLLHPVKDVELPVEAFEADVDASKAPESDPGA
;
A
#
# COMPACT_ATOMS: atom_id res chain seq x y z
N GLY A 1 -23.53 31.38 13.65
CA GLY A 1 -22.84 30.95 14.89
C GLY A 1 -21.46 30.50 14.52
N LYS A 2 -20.43 30.85 15.31
CA LYS A 2 -19.07 30.35 15.07
C LYS A 2 -19.09 28.82 15.09
N SER A 3 -18.47 28.19 14.07
CA SER A 3 -18.34 26.74 13.99
C SER A 3 -17.68 26.21 15.27
N PRO A 4 -18.10 25.04 15.80
CA PRO A 4 -17.60 24.51 17.08
C PRO A 4 -16.10 24.16 17.12
N ASP A 5 -15.36 24.36 16.03
CA ASP A 5 -14.05 23.75 15.79
C ASP A 5 -12.84 24.68 15.98
N SER A 6 -12.99 25.85 16.59
CA SER A 6 -11.90 26.85 16.59
C SER A 6 -10.89 26.77 17.73
N ASP A 7 -10.85 25.74 18.60
CA ASP A 7 -9.90 25.82 19.73
C ASP A 7 -9.55 24.51 20.48
N THR A 8 -8.73 23.62 19.89
CA THR A 8 -7.89 22.69 20.69
C THR A 8 -6.60 22.30 19.97
N LYS A 9 -5.45 22.48 20.63
CA LYS A 9 -4.10 22.02 20.24
C LYS A 9 -3.93 20.49 20.41
N GLY A 10 -4.90 19.69 19.96
CA GLY A 10 -4.86 18.23 19.96
C GLY A 10 -5.28 17.66 18.60
N HIS A 11 -4.94 16.40 18.33
CA HIS A 11 -5.32 15.71 17.11
C HIS A 11 -6.84 15.78 16.89
N ARG A 12 -7.28 16.53 15.87
CA ARG A 12 -8.69 16.61 15.48
C ARG A 12 -9.06 15.32 14.76
N THR A 13 -9.87 14.49 15.42
CA THR A 13 -10.47 13.31 14.79
C THR A 13 -11.29 13.77 13.58
N VAL A 14 -11.04 13.16 12.42
CA VAL A 14 -11.84 13.42 11.22
C VAL A 14 -13.14 12.63 11.34
N TRP A 15 -14.27 13.33 11.36
CA TRP A 15 -15.60 12.76 11.55
C TRP A 15 -16.57 13.40 10.56
N GLY A 16 -16.59 12.88 9.34
CA GLY A 16 -17.26 13.50 8.20
C GLY A 16 -16.30 14.23 7.25
N PRO A 17 -16.84 15.03 6.31
CA PRO A 17 -16.05 15.66 5.26
C PRO A 17 -15.08 16.71 5.82
N LEU A 18 -13.82 16.64 5.38
CA LEU A 18 -12.81 17.67 5.64
C LEU A 18 -12.50 18.41 4.33
N ARG A 19 -13.24 19.50 4.10
CA ARG A 19 -13.25 20.20 2.82
C ARG A 19 -12.02 21.10 2.59
N PRO A 20 -11.65 21.37 1.33
CA PRO A 20 -10.80 22.50 0.98
C PRO A 20 -11.33 23.80 1.61
N LYS A 21 -10.43 24.74 1.85
CA LYS A 21 -10.79 26.02 2.49
C LYS A 21 -11.61 26.93 1.59
N ASP A 22 -11.35 26.88 0.28
CA ASP A 22 -12.11 27.62 -0.72
C ASP A 22 -13.37 26.85 -1.09
N ASP A 23 -14.52 27.50 -0.98
CA ASP A 23 -15.82 26.92 -1.33
C ASP A 23 -15.93 26.65 -2.85
N ASP A 24 -15.18 27.39 -3.68
CA ASP A 24 -15.11 27.15 -5.12
C ASP A 24 -14.42 25.82 -5.46
N ASP A 25 -13.61 25.27 -4.55
CA ASP A 25 -13.00 23.95 -4.70
C ASP A 25 -13.94 22.81 -4.30
N TRP A 26 -15.10 23.11 -3.71
CA TRP A 26 -16.05 22.07 -3.32
C TRP A 26 -16.75 21.49 -4.56
N PHE A 27 -17.09 20.21 -4.48
CA PHE A 27 -17.79 19.50 -5.56
C PHE A 27 -18.99 18.76 -4.99
N GLU A 28 -20.20 19.03 -5.51
CA GLU A 28 -21.47 18.38 -5.12
C GLU A 28 -21.63 18.12 -3.60
N PRO A 29 -21.36 19.10 -2.71
CA PRO A 29 -21.23 18.87 -1.25
C PRO A 29 -22.52 18.36 -0.59
N GLY A 30 -23.69 18.58 -1.20
CA GLY A 30 -24.98 18.13 -0.69
C GLY A 30 -25.20 16.62 -0.70
N ASN A 31 -24.35 15.87 -1.42
CA ASN A 31 -24.40 14.41 -1.48
C ASN A 31 -23.53 13.73 -0.41
N ASP A 32 -22.78 14.50 0.37
CA ASP A 32 -21.82 13.97 1.31
C ASP A 32 -22.47 13.51 2.62
N PRO A 33 -22.00 12.41 3.22
CA PRO A 33 -22.49 11.94 4.51
C PRO A 33 -22.26 12.98 5.61
N VAL A 34 -23.30 13.20 6.42
CA VAL A 34 -23.26 14.08 7.58
C VAL A 34 -23.35 13.23 8.84
N ALA A 35 -22.36 13.36 9.72
CA ALA A 35 -22.38 12.69 11.01
C ALA A 35 -23.56 13.22 11.86
N PRO A 36 -24.40 12.36 12.43
CA PRO A 36 -25.54 12.81 13.25
C PRO A 36 -25.08 13.42 14.59
N THR A 37 -23.88 13.07 15.05
CA THR A 37 -23.29 13.54 16.31
C THR A 37 -21.78 13.77 16.14
N SER A 38 -21.16 14.47 17.10
CA SER A 38 -19.70 14.51 17.18
C SER A 38 -19.14 13.13 17.50
N TYR A 39 -17.84 12.94 17.22
CA TYR A 39 -17.13 11.70 17.49
C TYR A 39 -17.26 11.24 18.96
N GLU A 40 -17.12 12.17 19.91
CA GLU A 40 -17.15 11.89 21.35
C GLU A 40 -18.54 11.42 21.83
N LYS A 41 -19.60 11.80 21.11
CA LYS A 41 -21.00 11.52 21.46
C LYS A 41 -21.62 10.37 20.65
N ASP A 42 -20.92 9.89 19.62
CA ASP A 42 -21.47 8.88 18.69
C ASP A 42 -21.61 7.50 19.34
N HIS A 43 -20.73 7.17 20.29
CA HIS A 43 -20.64 5.86 20.92
C HIS A 43 -20.51 4.71 19.89
N TYR A 44 -19.71 4.92 18.85
CA TYR A 44 -19.38 3.94 17.80
C TYR A 44 -20.62 3.38 17.08
N LYS A 45 -21.54 4.26 16.67
CA LYS A 45 -22.77 3.89 15.95
C LYS A 45 -22.74 4.31 14.50
N TRP A 46 -22.24 5.50 14.19
CA TRP A 46 -22.25 6.00 12.82
C TRP A 46 -21.34 5.18 11.91
N GLY A 47 -21.84 4.82 10.74
CA GLY A 47 -21.13 4.04 9.73
C GLY A 47 -20.90 2.56 10.09
N VAL A 48 -21.43 2.04 11.21
CA VAL A 48 -21.39 0.60 11.53
C VAL A 48 -22.31 -0.16 10.58
N GLY A 49 -21.82 -1.26 10.00
CA GLY A 49 -22.53 -2.04 8.98
C GLY A 49 -22.49 -1.44 7.57
N GLU A 50 -22.06 -0.18 7.41
CA GLU A 50 -21.81 0.42 6.09
C GLU A 50 -20.49 -0.10 5.50
N GLU A 51 -20.48 -0.47 4.22
CA GLU A 51 -19.25 -0.78 3.51
C GLU A 51 -18.35 0.45 3.36
N ALA A 52 -17.04 0.28 3.48
CA ALA A 52 -16.10 1.35 3.23
C ALA A 52 -16.01 1.68 1.73
N ASP A 53 -16.04 2.96 1.38
CA ASP A 53 -15.81 3.46 0.04
C ASP A 53 -14.37 3.26 -0.43
N TYR A 54 -13.41 3.37 0.48
CA TYR A 54 -12.00 3.15 0.20
C TYR A 54 -11.43 2.13 1.18
N ILE A 55 -10.88 1.04 0.63
CA ILE A 55 -10.22 -0.02 1.40
C ILE A 55 -8.79 -0.14 0.90
N ALA A 56 -7.86 0.23 1.77
CA ALA A 56 -6.42 0.11 1.55
C ALA A 56 -5.82 -1.08 2.29
N LEU A 57 -4.68 -1.56 1.80
CA LEU A 57 -3.87 -2.59 2.47
C LEU A 57 -2.67 -2.00 3.21
N ASN A 58 -2.30 -0.76 2.91
CA ASN A 58 -1.33 0.01 3.68
C ASN A 58 -2.01 1.03 4.62
N PRO A 59 -1.28 1.59 5.61
CA PRO A 59 -1.79 2.71 6.39
C PRO A 59 -2.18 3.90 5.50
N ILE A 60 -3.31 4.53 5.82
CA ILE A 60 -3.69 5.81 5.24
C ILE A 60 -3.06 6.90 6.11
N PHE A 61 -2.21 7.76 5.54
CA PHE A 61 -1.45 8.74 6.29
C PHE A 61 -1.74 10.18 5.84
N ASN A 62 -1.47 11.14 6.74
CA ASN A 62 -1.44 12.55 6.38
C ASN A 62 -0.09 12.90 5.73
N PRO A 63 -0.04 13.29 4.46
CA PRO A 63 1.21 13.62 3.79
C PRO A 63 1.78 14.98 4.23
N ASP A 64 0.99 15.84 4.89
CA ASP A 64 1.45 17.14 5.37
C ASP A 64 2.60 17.02 6.36
N GLY A 65 3.63 17.86 6.20
CA GLY A 65 4.80 17.88 7.07
C GLY A 65 5.76 16.70 6.91
N THR A 66 5.39 15.64 6.18
CA THR A 66 6.28 14.51 5.87
C THR A 66 7.36 14.89 4.87
N THR A 67 8.33 13.99 4.64
CA THR A 67 9.32 14.13 3.55
C THR A 67 8.97 13.30 2.32
N TRP A 68 7.73 12.81 2.21
CA TRP A 68 7.26 12.07 1.05
C TRP A 68 7.26 12.96 -0.21
N GLY A 69 7.97 12.54 -1.25
CA GLY A 69 8.28 13.39 -2.42
C GLY A 69 7.07 13.78 -3.26
N LEU A 70 5.99 13.01 -3.19
CA LEU A 70 4.76 13.22 -3.98
C LEU A 70 3.66 13.94 -3.18
N LYS A 71 3.97 14.37 -1.96
CA LYS A 71 3.01 15.04 -1.08
C LYS A 71 2.41 16.32 -1.68
N GLU A 72 3.04 16.94 -2.69
CA GLU A 72 2.58 18.19 -3.31
C GLU A 72 1.99 18.01 -4.72
N ASP A 73 1.95 16.77 -5.22
CA ASP A 73 1.42 16.43 -6.53
C ASP A 73 -0.12 16.36 -6.50
N ILE A 74 -0.74 17.54 -6.53
CA ILE A 74 -2.18 17.75 -6.51
C ILE A 74 -2.55 19.00 -7.32
N THR A 75 -3.49 18.92 -8.24
CA THR A 75 -3.83 20.01 -9.17
C THR A 75 -5.32 20.33 -9.11
N GLY A 76 -5.70 21.53 -9.57
CA GLY A 76 -7.10 21.96 -9.69
C GLY A 76 -7.72 22.58 -8.44
N TYR A 77 -6.90 22.94 -7.44
CA TYR A 77 -7.34 23.58 -6.20
C TYR A 77 -6.80 25.01 -6.09
N ASN A 78 -7.52 25.88 -5.40
CA ASN A 78 -7.01 27.17 -4.97
C ASN A 78 -5.90 27.00 -3.93
N ARG A 79 -4.70 27.51 -4.24
CA ARG A 79 -3.50 27.39 -3.40
C ARG A 79 -3.14 28.66 -2.63
N SER A 80 -3.95 29.70 -2.68
CA SER A 80 -3.69 30.99 -2.01
C SER A 80 -3.46 30.85 -0.50
N GLU A 81 -4.11 29.86 0.12
CA GLU A 81 -3.98 29.55 1.55
C GLU A 81 -3.27 28.21 1.85
N GLY A 82 -2.49 27.72 0.89
CA GLY A 82 -1.79 26.44 0.96
C GLY A 82 -2.53 25.31 0.25
N LEU A 83 -2.12 24.08 0.52
CA LEU A 83 -2.65 22.88 -0.14
C LEU A 83 -3.95 22.41 0.54
N PRO A 84 -4.88 21.77 -0.19
CA PRO A 84 -6.12 21.27 0.41
C PRO A 84 -5.84 20.12 1.38
N PRO A 85 -6.81 19.74 2.24
CA PRO A 85 -6.71 18.55 3.06
C PRO A 85 -6.53 17.29 2.22
N ARG A 86 -5.59 16.44 2.63
CA ARG A 86 -5.16 15.25 1.87
C ARG A 86 -4.93 14.04 2.76
N ARG A 87 -5.07 12.88 2.14
CA ARG A 87 -4.61 11.59 2.66
C ARG A 87 -3.94 10.81 1.55
N ALA A 88 -2.92 10.05 1.91
CA ALA A 88 -2.18 9.20 0.99
C ALA A 88 -2.09 7.77 1.51
N ASN A 89 -1.86 6.85 0.58
CA ASN A 89 -1.69 5.44 0.80
C ASN A 89 -0.74 4.88 -0.27
N ILE A 90 0.50 4.56 0.14
CA ILE A 90 1.49 4.01 -0.79
C ILE A 90 1.07 2.58 -1.17
N ILE A 91 1.29 2.21 -2.45
CA ILE A 91 0.73 1.07 -3.18
C ILE A 91 -0.71 1.34 -3.65
N THR A 92 -0.89 1.42 -4.97
CA THR A 92 -2.18 1.62 -5.62
C THR A 92 -3.07 0.37 -5.67
N THR A 93 -2.94 -0.53 -4.69
CA THR A 93 -3.79 -1.71 -4.53
C THR A 93 -4.86 -1.41 -3.48
N SER A 94 -6.09 -1.17 -3.94
CA SER A 94 -7.21 -0.83 -3.07
C SER A 94 -8.53 -1.26 -3.70
N ARG A 95 -9.56 -1.43 -2.86
CA ARG A 95 -10.95 -1.52 -3.33
C ARG A 95 -11.59 -0.15 -3.18
N MET A 96 -12.25 0.30 -4.25
CA MET A 96 -12.99 1.56 -4.29
C MET A 96 -14.46 1.29 -4.59
N SER A 97 -15.37 1.98 -3.90
CA SER A 97 -16.79 1.92 -4.20
C SER A 97 -17.09 2.62 -5.54
N ARG A 98 -18.21 2.25 -6.16
CA ARG A 98 -18.74 2.96 -7.33
C ARG A 98 -18.94 4.45 -7.05
N ARG A 99 -19.39 4.81 -5.83
CA ARG A 99 -19.58 6.20 -5.39
C ARG A 99 -18.26 6.97 -5.46
N LEU A 100 -17.21 6.46 -4.81
CA LEU A 100 -15.88 7.08 -4.82
C LEU A 100 -15.31 7.22 -6.24
N LEU A 101 -15.38 6.16 -7.05
CA LEU A 101 -14.92 6.19 -8.44
C LEU A 101 -15.66 7.24 -9.29
N THR A 102 -16.98 7.36 -9.11
CA THR A 102 -17.81 8.35 -9.83
C THR A 102 -17.45 9.76 -9.40
N THR A 103 -17.30 10.00 -8.10
CA THR A 103 -16.91 11.32 -7.56
C THR A 103 -15.52 11.73 -8.06
N MET A 104 -14.53 10.84 -7.97
CA MET A 104 -13.18 11.07 -8.51
C MET A 104 -13.23 11.43 -10.00
N HIS A 105 -13.95 10.65 -10.81
CA HIS A 105 -14.09 10.89 -12.24
C HIS A 105 -14.71 12.28 -12.53
N LYS A 106 -15.81 12.62 -11.85
CA LYS A 106 -16.50 13.90 -12.04
C LYS A 106 -15.64 15.08 -11.58
N MET A 107 -14.96 15.00 -10.44
CA MET A 107 -14.05 16.05 -9.97
C MET A 107 -12.94 16.31 -10.99
N THR A 108 -12.33 15.25 -11.53
CA THR A 108 -11.32 15.39 -12.59
C THR A 108 -11.91 15.96 -13.89
N ALA A 109 -13.11 15.53 -14.28
CA ALA A 109 -13.76 16.00 -15.51
C ALA A 109 -14.19 17.48 -15.45
N PHE A 110 -14.86 17.89 -14.36
CA PHE A 110 -15.51 19.19 -14.24
C PHE A 110 -14.68 20.25 -13.50
N LYS A 111 -13.92 19.87 -12.48
CA LYS A 111 -13.09 20.78 -11.67
C LYS A 111 -11.60 20.74 -12.04
N LYS A 112 -11.18 19.77 -12.86
CA LYS A 112 -9.76 19.47 -13.15
C LYS A 112 -8.95 19.17 -11.89
N GLN A 113 -9.63 18.70 -10.86
CA GLN A 113 -9.04 18.28 -9.60
C GLN A 113 -8.55 16.84 -9.72
N PHE A 114 -7.28 16.62 -9.41
CA PHE A 114 -6.69 15.29 -9.27
C PHE A 114 -5.39 15.38 -8.47
N ALA A 115 -4.90 14.23 -8.00
CA ALA A 115 -3.63 14.11 -7.32
C ALA A 115 -2.89 12.87 -7.82
N PHE A 116 -1.65 12.70 -7.36
CA PHE A 116 -0.92 11.45 -7.54
C PHE A 116 -1.78 10.23 -7.17
N PRO A 117 -1.75 9.10 -7.91
CA PRO A 117 -2.68 7.98 -7.72
C PRO A 117 -2.72 7.38 -6.31
N GLU A 118 -1.60 7.40 -5.58
CA GLU A 118 -1.53 6.95 -4.17
C GLU A 118 -2.18 7.94 -3.19
N MET A 119 -2.47 9.17 -3.61
CA MET A 119 -3.10 10.21 -2.82
C MET A 119 -4.56 10.45 -3.22
N TRP A 120 -4.90 10.30 -4.49
CA TRP A 120 -6.19 10.76 -5.02
C TRP A 120 -7.42 10.10 -4.37
N PRO A 121 -7.55 8.76 -4.31
CA PRO A 121 -8.75 8.13 -3.75
C PRO A 121 -8.96 8.44 -2.28
N ALA A 122 -7.89 8.37 -1.48
CA ALA A 122 -7.94 8.65 -0.05
C ALA A 122 -8.23 10.13 0.23
N THR A 123 -7.75 11.03 -0.63
CA THR A 123 -8.03 12.47 -0.55
C THR A 123 -9.48 12.79 -0.89
N VAL A 124 -10.03 12.21 -1.95
CA VAL A 124 -11.46 12.39 -2.27
C VAL A 124 -12.34 11.83 -1.15
N ALA A 125 -12.00 10.65 -0.62
CA ALA A 125 -12.73 10.09 0.52
C ALA A 125 -12.69 11.01 1.75
N LEU A 126 -11.53 11.60 2.06
CA LEU A 126 -11.39 12.58 3.14
C LEU A 126 -12.28 13.82 2.93
N GLN A 127 -12.22 14.41 1.73
CA GLN A 127 -12.89 15.68 1.43
C GLN A 127 -14.41 15.54 1.39
N HIS A 128 -14.90 14.39 0.96
CA HIS A 128 -16.31 14.06 0.91
C HIS A 128 -16.82 13.32 2.15
N GLY A 129 -15.95 12.98 3.11
CA GLY A 129 -16.36 12.27 4.33
C GLY A 129 -16.77 10.81 4.10
N TYR A 130 -16.34 10.23 2.98
CA TYR A 130 -16.60 8.83 2.67
C TYR A 130 -15.82 7.90 3.59
N LYS A 131 -16.36 6.71 3.84
CA LYS A 131 -15.76 5.75 4.77
C LYS A 131 -14.48 5.17 4.16
N ALA A 132 -13.34 5.46 4.76
CA ALA A 132 -12.03 4.97 4.33
C ALA A 132 -11.39 4.14 5.45
N VAL A 133 -10.89 2.95 5.12
CA VAL A 133 -10.25 2.04 6.08
C VAL A 133 -8.95 1.47 5.51
N ALA A 134 -7.96 1.28 6.38
CA ALA A 134 -6.85 0.37 6.12
C ALA A 134 -7.17 -0.98 6.78
N VAL A 135 -7.18 -2.06 6.01
CA VAL A 135 -7.50 -3.39 6.53
C VAL A 135 -6.30 -3.96 7.25
N PRO A 136 -6.43 -4.38 8.53
CA PRO A 136 -5.38 -5.10 9.20
C PRO A 136 -5.25 -6.49 8.56
N HIS A 137 -4.15 -6.72 7.87
CA HIS A 137 -3.77 -8.04 7.37
C HIS A 137 -2.39 -8.42 7.91
N PRO A 138 -2.03 -9.71 7.95
CA PRO A 138 -0.67 -10.12 8.31
C PRO A 138 0.35 -9.48 7.38
N VAL A 139 1.31 -8.75 7.96
CA VAL A 139 2.51 -8.25 7.29
C VAL A 139 3.71 -8.85 7.98
N TYR A 140 4.48 -9.64 7.25
CA TYR A 140 5.64 -10.34 7.78
C TYR A 140 6.89 -9.48 7.65
N VAL A 141 7.84 -9.66 8.56
CA VAL A 141 9.09 -8.89 8.61
C VAL A 141 10.27 -9.84 8.47
N ASP A 142 11.28 -9.44 7.70
CA ASP A 142 12.50 -10.21 7.42
C ASP A 142 13.45 -10.39 8.62
N ARG A 143 13.16 -9.75 9.76
CA ARG A 143 13.99 -9.78 10.96
C ARG A 143 13.15 -9.59 12.23
N ASN A 144 13.68 -10.06 13.35
CA ASN A 144 13.03 -9.91 14.65
C ASN A 144 13.29 -8.51 15.24
N TRP A 145 12.38 -7.57 14.99
CA TRP A 145 12.45 -6.23 15.59
C TRP A 145 11.99 -6.28 17.05
N PRO A 146 12.67 -5.59 17.98
CA PRO A 146 12.07 -5.24 19.26
C PRO A 146 10.76 -4.47 19.01
N THR A 147 9.63 -4.97 19.50
CA THR A 147 8.29 -4.45 19.16
C THR A 147 8.12 -2.99 19.52
N ALA A 148 8.65 -2.55 20.67
CA ALA A 148 8.63 -1.15 21.10
C ALA A 148 9.40 -0.25 20.12
N TYR A 149 10.53 -0.72 19.59
CA TYR A 149 11.32 0.02 18.62
C TYR A 149 10.58 0.11 17.27
N MET A 150 10.00 -1.00 16.80
CA MET A 150 9.19 -1.00 15.57
C MET A 150 8.01 -0.05 15.68
N ALA A 151 7.27 -0.09 16.79
CA ALA A 151 6.16 0.83 17.04
C ALA A 151 6.63 2.29 17.04
N GLN A 152 7.74 2.61 17.72
CA GLN A 152 8.29 3.98 17.73
C GLN A 152 8.69 4.45 16.33
N VAL A 153 9.28 3.58 15.50
CA VAL A 153 9.71 3.93 14.14
C VAL A 153 8.51 4.13 13.22
N TYR A 154 7.52 3.24 13.27
CA TYR A 154 6.39 3.24 12.31
C TYR A 154 5.34 4.29 12.66
N ASN A 155 5.21 4.62 13.94
CA ASN A 155 4.26 5.61 14.48
C ASN A 155 4.95 6.92 14.89
N ASN A 156 6.03 7.28 14.20
CA ASN A 156 6.84 8.47 14.52
C ASN A 156 6.30 9.77 13.89
N GLY A 157 5.03 9.80 13.52
CA GLY A 157 4.34 10.96 12.97
C GLY A 157 3.81 11.89 14.06
N ARG A 158 2.92 12.79 13.67
CA ARG A 158 2.26 13.70 14.61
C ARG A 158 1.34 12.90 15.53
N ASP A 159 1.43 13.14 16.83
CA ASP A 159 0.57 12.52 17.86
C ASP A 159 0.54 10.97 17.82
N GLY A 160 1.65 10.34 17.40
CA GLY A 160 1.74 8.88 17.30
C GLY A 160 1.08 8.30 16.03
N ALA A 161 0.72 9.12 15.05
CA ALA A 161 0.33 8.66 13.73
C ALA A 161 1.56 8.20 12.91
N SER A 162 1.35 7.58 11.75
CA SER A 162 2.43 7.24 10.82
C SER A 162 2.85 8.39 9.88
N GLY A 163 2.04 9.45 9.78
CA GLY A 163 2.29 10.65 8.96
C GLY A 163 2.13 11.97 9.73
N GLY A 164 2.02 13.10 9.03
CA GLY A 164 1.73 14.41 9.64
C GLY A 164 2.92 15.15 10.26
N SER A 165 4.13 14.59 10.14
CA SER A 165 5.38 15.14 10.72
C SER A 165 6.58 14.77 9.86
N ARG A 166 7.67 15.54 9.97
CA ARG A 166 8.95 15.27 9.27
C ARG A 166 9.59 13.94 9.70
N THR A 167 9.24 13.47 10.89
CA THR A 167 9.71 12.20 11.47
C THR A 167 8.90 10.98 10.99
N SER A 168 7.84 11.19 10.20
CA SER A 168 7.03 10.17 9.53
C SER A 168 7.85 9.07 8.87
N ILE A 169 7.32 7.84 8.88
CA ILE A 169 7.90 6.70 8.18
C ILE A 169 7.85 6.88 6.65
N PHE A 170 6.87 7.62 6.14
CA PHE A 170 6.69 7.94 4.72
C PHE A 170 7.56 9.14 4.31
N GLY A 171 8.34 8.98 3.24
CA GLY A 171 9.46 9.85 2.84
C GLY A 171 10.83 9.21 3.06
N ASP A 172 11.79 9.97 3.59
CA ASP A 172 13.21 9.54 3.74
C ASP A 172 13.40 8.28 4.62
N ARG A 173 12.36 7.89 5.37
CA ARG A 173 12.39 6.77 6.34
C ARG A 173 11.77 5.49 5.80
N GLU A 174 11.32 5.47 4.54
CA GLU A 174 10.68 4.30 3.91
C GLU A 174 11.58 3.06 3.87
N HIS A 175 12.90 3.21 3.98
CA HIS A 175 13.85 2.11 4.09
C HIS A 175 13.55 1.15 5.25
N ASN A 176 12.90 1.63 6.31
CA ASN A 176 12.45 0.80 7.44
C ASN A 176 11.32 -0.17 7.07
N MET A 177 10.68 0.01 5.92
CA MET A 177 9.63 -0.86 5.38
C MET A 177 10.14 -1.83 4.30
N HIS A 178 11.42 -1.76 3.90
CA HIS A 178 12.00 -2.66 2.89
C HIS A 178 12.02 -4.14 3.32
N GLY A 179 11.99 -4.39 4.64
CA GLY A 179 11.92 -5.72 5.23
C GLY A 179 10.51 -6.30 5.35
N LEU A 180 9.46 -5.58 4.92
CA LEU A 180 8.07 -6.03 5.04
C LEU A 180 7.66 -6.90 3.85
N SER A 181 6.76 -7.85 4.05
CA SER A 181 6.17 -8.65 2.96
C SER A 181 5.32 -7.79 2.01
N TRP A 182 4.83 -6.64 2.48
CA TRP A 182 3.97 -5.75 1.73
C TRP A 182 4.49 -4.31 1.78
N PHE A 183 5.32 -3.92 0.81
CA PHE A 183 5.75 -2.55 0.54
C PHE A 183 6.29 -2.45 -0.89
N TYR A 184 6.12 -1.31 -1.59
CA TYR A 184 6.48 -1.21 -3.01
C TYR A 184 7.97 -1.47 -3.29
N ASN A 185 8.81 -1.07 -2.34
CA ASN A 185 10.26 -1.27 -2.38
C ASN A 185 10.70 -2.35 -1.38
N SER A 186 9.89 -3.40 -1.21
CA SER A 186 10.26 -4.54 -0.38
C SER A 186 11.36 -5.37 -1.04
N GLY A 187 12.47 -5.57 -0.33
CA GLY A 187 13.46 -6.60 -0.68
C GLY A 187 13.10 -7.98 -0.15
N PHE A 188 12.21 -8.06 0.84
CA PHE A 188 11.82 -9.32 1.47
C PHE A 188 10.83 -10.12 0.64
N ALA A 189 9.78 -9.47 0.14
CA ALA A 189 8.74 -10.10 -0.68
C ALA A 189 9.28 -10.83 -1.92
N PRO A 190 10.13 -10.20 -2.76
CA PRO A 190 10.71 -10.87 -3.92
C PRO A 190 11.59 -12.07 -3.56
N ASN A 191 12.32 -12.01 -2.44
CA ASN A 191 13.19 -13.09 -1.97
C ASN A 191 12.38 -14.28 -1.45
N MET A 192 11.28 -14.01 -0.74
CA MET A 192 10.36 -15.05 -0.28
C MET A 192 9.68 -15.77 -1.45
N TYR A 193 9.18 -15.01 -2.43
CA TYR A 193 8.56 -15.59 -3.61
C TYR A 193 9.51 -16.49 -4.41
N ARG A 194 10.73 -16.02 -4.70
CA ARG A 194 11.73 -16.80 -5.45
C ARG A 194 12.11 -18.10 -4.73
N ARG A 195 12.36 -18.03 -3.42
CA ARG A 195 12.66 -19.23 -2.61
C ARG A 195 11.48 -20.20 -2.55
N TRP A 196 10.24 -19.68 -2.50
CA TRP A 196 9.04 -20.51 -2.54
C TRP A 196 8.87 -21.24 -3.88
N LEU A 197 9.35 -20.66 -4.98
CA LEU A 197 9.43 -21.34 -6.28
C LEU A 197 10.60 -22.33 -6.39
N GLY A 198 11.45 -22.45 -5.36
CA GLY A 198 12.65 -23.28 -5.37
C GLY A 198 13.86 -22.64 -6.04
N LEU A 199 13.85 -21.31 -6.24
CA LEU A 199 14.98 -20.59 -6.83
C LEU A 199 16.01 -20.19 -5.76
N ARG A 200 17.28 -20.13 -6.18
CA ARG A 200 18.38 -19.63 -5.34
C ARG A 200 18.29 -18.11 -5.19
N VAL A 201 18.50 -17.63 -3.97
CA VAL A 201 18.56 -16.19 -3.65
C VAL A 201 19.71 -15.95 -2.69
N ASN A 202 20.64 -15.06 -3.05
CA ASN A 202 21.86 -14.78 -2.30
C ASN A 202 22.71 -16.04 -2.04
N ASN A 203 22.81 -16.93 -3.03
CA ASN A 203 23.46 -18.25 -2.95
C ASN A 203 22.81 -19.25 -1.97
N ASP A 204 21.66 -18.92 -1.39
CA ASP A 204 20.90 -19.80 -0.50
C ASP A 204 19.67 -20.41 -1.20
N GLY A 205 19.31 -21.64 -0.82
CA GLY A 205 18.15 -22.37 -1.35
C GLY A 205 18.45 -23.15 -2.63
N GLY A 206 17.42 -23.34 -3.46
CA GLY A 206 17.53 -24.12 -4.69
C GLY A 206 17.23 -25.61 -4.50
N GLU A 207 17.10 -26.32 -5.63
CA GLU A 207 16.78 -27.75 -5.68
C GLU A 207 17.71 -28.61 -4.82
N GLU A 208 19.03 -28.39 -4.90
CA GLU A 208 20.02 -29.13 -4.09
C GLU A 208 19.75 -28.99 -2.59
N PHE A 209 19.42 -27.77 -2.14
CA PHE A 209 19.08 -27.51 -0.74
C PHE A 209 17.73 -28.15 -0.35
N GLU A 210 16.76 -28.18 -1.26
CA GLU A 210 15.46 -28.83 -1.01
C GLU A 210 15.61 -30.36 -0.92
N GLY A 211 16.46 -30.96 -1.75
CA GLY A 211 16.59 -32.41 -1.90
C GLY A 211 17.71 -33.09 -1.10
N THR A 212 18.72 -32.36 -0.64
CA THR A 212 19.93 -32.94 -0.03
C THR A 212 20.15 -32.46 1.39
N GLU A 213 20.33 -33.41 2.33
CA GLU A 213 20.69 -33.11 3.72
C GLU A 213 22.21 -32.95 3.88
N ASP A 214 22.67 -31.75 4.23
CA ASP A 214 24.04 -31.47 4.69
C ASP A 214 24.13 -31.59 6.22
N LYS A 215 24.58 -32.74 6.71
CA LYS A 215 24.74 -33.04 8.15
C LYS A 215 25.81 -32.20 8.85
N SER A 216 26.68 -31.49 8.11
CA SER A 216 27.67 -30.59 8.69
C SER A 216 27.02 -29.29 9.22
N LYS A 217 25.85 -28.93 8.68
CA LYS A 217 25.09 -27.72 9.01
C LYS A 217 24.19 -27.97 10.24
N LYS A 218 24.18 -27.03 11.19
CA LYS A 218 23.39 -27.12 12.45
C LYS A 218 22.86 -25.77 12.95
N GLY A 219 23.02 -24.72 12.16
CA GLY A 219 22.68 -23.36 12.57
C GLY A 219 21.26 -22.95 12.17
N LYS A 220 20.91 -21.72 12.55
CA LYS A 220 19.65 -21.07 12.16
C LYS A 220 19.84 -20.30 10.85
N GLY A 221 18.77 -20.21 10.05
CA GLY A 221 18.77 -19.51 8.77
C GLY A 221 19.17 -20.40 7.59
N VAL A 222 18.77 -20.00 6.38
CA VAL A 222 18.85 -20.84 5.18
C VAL A 222 20.28 -21.32 4.89
N GLY A 223 21.29 -20.44 4.95
CA GLY A 223 22.68 -20.83 4.69
C GLY A 223 23.34 -21.75 5.74
N ASN A 224 22.71 -21.95 6.91
CA ASN A 224 23.26 -22.74 8.03
C ASN A 224 22.40 -23.93 8.46
N MET A 225 21.23 -24.12 7.85
CA MET A 225 20.38 -25.30 8.08
C MET A 225 20.77 -26.44 7.13
N ARG A 226 20.31 -27.65 7.45
CA ARG A 226 20.74 -28.87 6.74
C ARG A 226 20.21 -29.00 5.32
N GLY A 227 19.09 -28.36 5.00
CA GLY A 227 18.37 -28.70 3.77
C GLY A 227 17.75 -30.10 3.83
N GLY A 228 17.31 -30.62 2.69
CA GLY A 228 16.70 -31.95 2.57
C GLY A 228 15.27 -32.07 3.11
N GLU A 229 14.65 -30.95 3.48
CA GLU A 229 13.28 -30.89 4.01
C GLU A 229 12.24 -30.60 2.91
N GLY A 230 12.66 -30.52 1.65
CA GLY A 230 11.82 -30.15 0.52
C GLY A 230 11.56 -28.64 0.42
N ARG A 231 10.56 -28.30 -0.39
CA ARG A 231 10.18 -26.92 -0.68
C ARG A 231 9.60 -26.21 0.54
N MET A 232 9.97 -24.94 0.71
CA MET A 232 9.48 -24.14 1.83
C MET A 232 7.95 -23.98 1.81
N CYS A 233 7.32 -24.10 2.98
CA CYS A 233 5.90 -23.80 3.17
C CYS A 233 5.74 -22.39 3.75
N LEU A 234 4.84 -21.59 3.18
CA LEU A 234 4.54 -20.24 3.64
C LEU A 234 3.10 -20.17 4.17
N PRO A 235 2.84 -19.39 5.25
CA PRO A 235 1.48 -19.09 5.65
C PRO A 235 0.78 -18.21 4.59
N PRO A 236 -0.57 -18.09 4.61
CA PRO A 236 -1.27 -17.13 3.77
C PRO A 236 -0.71 -15.73 3.99
N MET A 237 -0.19 -15.12 2.91
CA MET A 237 0.49 -13.84 2.98
C MET A 237 0.23 -13.01 1.74
N LEU A 238 0.20 -11.69 1.94
CA LEU A 238 0.29 -10.73 0.85
C LEU A 238 1.77 -10.40 0.62
N LEU A 239 2.19 -10.60 -0.63
CA LEU A 239 3.47 -10.17 -1.15
C LEU A 239 3.21 -8.98 -2.07
N HIS A 240 3.95 -7.89 -1.90
CA HIS A 240 3.92 -6.84 -2.92
C HIS A 240 4.31 -7.45 -4.28
N PRO A 241 3.65 -7.06 -5.40
CA PRO A 241 3.95 -7.60 -6.72
C PRO A 241 5.45 -7.76 -7.00
N VAL A 242 5.82 -9.00 -7.32
CA VAL A 242 7.20 -9.40 -7.57
C VAL A 242 7.49 -9.19 -9.05
N LYS A 243 8.50 -8.37 -9.33
CA LYS A 243 8.95 -8.02 -10.67
C LYS A 243 10.09 -8.95 -11.11
N ASP A 244 10.23 -9.10 -12.42
CA ASP A 244 11.40 -9.71 -13.08
C ASP A 244 11.74 -11.10 -12.52
N VAL A 245 10.76 -12.00 -12.56
CA VAL A 245 10.95 -13.41 -12.19
C VAL A 245 11.29 -14.19 -13.44
N GLU A 246 12.55 -14.58 -13.57
CA GLU A 246 13.01 -15.52 -14.58
C GLU A 246 12.85 -16.94 -14.03
N LEU A 247 12.04 -17.75 -14.72
CA LEU A 247 11.90 -19.16 -14.40
C LEU A 247 12.87 -19.96 -15.27
N PRO A 248 13.66 -20.89 -14.69
CA PRO A 248 14.37 -21.86 -15.49
C PRO A 248 13.32 -22.72 -16.20
N VAL A 249 13.23 -22.57 -17.52
CA VAL A 249 12.49 -23.48 -18.40
C VAL A 249 13.45 -24.55 -18.85
N GLU A 250 13.04 -25.82 -18.72
CA GLU A 250 13.71 -26.90 -19.44
C GLU A 250 13.60 -26.56 -20.93
N ALA A 251 14.75 -26.35 -21.57
CA ALA A 251 14.78 -26.24 -23.01
C ALA A 251 14.31 -27.59 -23.56
N PHE A 252 13.23 -27.59 -24.33
CA PHE A 252 12.98 -28.72 -25.21
C PHE A 252 14.23 -28.85 -26.09
N GLU A 253 14.92 -29.98 -26.01
CA GLU A 253 15.89 -30.33 -27.04
C GLU A 253 15.12 -30.24 -28.35
N ALA A 254 15.38 -29.19 -29.14
CA ALA A 254 14.80 -29.08 -30.46
C ALA A 254 15.33 -30.30 -31.22
N ASP A 255 14.47 -31.29 -31.45
CA ASP A 255 14.77 -32.40 -32.34
C ASP A 255 15.42 -31.81 -33.58
N VAL A 256 16.64 -32.27 -33.87
CA VAL A 256 17.57 -31.75 -34.87
C VAL A 256 17.08 -32.03 -36.30
N ASP A 257 15.77 -32.18 -36.51
CA ASP A 257 15.15 -32.50 -37.79
C ASP A 257 14.14 -31.45 -38.25
N ALA A 258 14.45 -30.17 -38.03
CA ALA A 258 13.78 -29.04 -38.68
C ALA A 258 14.03 -28.97 -40.22
N SER A 259 14.54 -30.05 -40.83
CA SER A 259 14.85 -30.14 -42.25
C SER A 259 13.66 -30.58 -43.13
N LYS A 260 12.48 -30.84 -42.55
CA LYS A 260 11.28 -31.27 -43.29
C LYS A 260 10.01 -30.55 -42.85
N ALA A 261 9.99 -29.22 -42.93
CA ALA A 261 8.71 -28.53 -43.08
C ALA A 261 8.32 -28.60 -44.58
N PRO A 262 7.16 -29.15 -44.97
CA PRO A 262 6.72 -29.06 -46.36
C PRO A 262 6.46 -27.61 -46.70
N GLU A 263 7.04 -27.16 -47.82
CA GLU A 263 6.85 -25.82 -48.37
C GLU A 263 5.36 -25.65 -48.72
N SER A 264 4.70 -24.65 -48.13
CA SER A 264 3.29 -24.39 -48.39
C SER A 264 3.16 -23.74 -49.77
N ASP A 265 2.60 -24.44 -50.74
CA ASP A 265 2.24 -23.88 -52.05
C ASP A 265 0.98 -22.99 -51.90
N PRO A 266 1.06 -21.67 -52.08
CA PRO A 266 -0.09 -20.79 -51.97
C PRO A 266 -1.05 -20.86 -53.18
N GLY A 267 -0.80 -21.74 -54.16
CA GLY A 267 -1.56 -21.87 -55.41
C GLY A 267 -2.34 -23.17 -55.60
N ALA A 268 -2.42 -24.07 -54.61
CA ALA A 268 -3.19 -25.31 -54.68
C ALA A 268 -4.61 -25.18 -54.11
#